data_AF-F0ZRC7-F1
#
_entry.id   AF-F0ZRC7-F1
#
_cell.length_a   1.000
_cell.length_b   1.000
_cell.length_c   1.000
_cell.angle_alpha   90.00
_cell.angle_beta   90.00
_cell.angle_gamma   90.00
#
_symmetry.space_group_name_H-M   'P 1'
#
loop_
_entity.id
_entity.type
_entity.pdbx_description
1 polymer ?
#
loop_
_entity_poly.entity_id
_entity_poly.type
_entity_poly.pdbx_seq_one_letter_code
_entity_poly.pdbx_strand_id
1 'polypeptide(L)'
;MISIRIRSKTGVENLKVDSQLQIIDFQKIIDEKTSTKPEHQKILHGFPPKSLDLSNPNAPISNFLSNGDTITIENTTALTSPTPAPAVTLSSNSTSNKNNSNNKSEPYMSEEEVGNGFATRRITDDDNSCLFSAVAYVLEDKSRWKGGQLRQLIAQVVRSDPFEYNEGFLGKSNAGYCNWILNPNHWGGAIELSILSNHYKVEIAAFDISTQIMYCYGEDKNYTERVYLIYDGIHYDALSICLTRNGGEDFDITRFSVDDKESLNKLKKFVENEKKLGKYTDTTNFMLLCLDCNKTLKGEKEAAIHASLSGHGNFTEKK
;
A
#
# COMPACT_ATOMS: atom_id res chain seq x y z
N MET A 1 -5.55 -35.22 7.26
CA MET A 1 -5.57 -33.88 6.62
C MET A 1 -5.35 -32.82 7.68
N ILE A 2 -4.41 -31.91 7.45
CA ILE A 2 -4.14 -30.73 8.27
C ILE A 2 -4.29 -29.47 7.40
N SER A 3 -4.86 -28.43 7.99
CA SER A 3 -5.00 -27.11 7.37
C SER A 3 -3.87 -26.22 7.87
N ILE A 4 -3.06 -25.69 6.96
CA ILE A 4 -1.88 -24.89 7.26
C ILE A 4 -2.01 -23.55 6.52
N ARG A 5 -1.64 -22.45 7.16
CA ARG A 5 -1.56 -21.15 6.51
C ARG A 5 -0.15 -20.92 5.98
N ILE A 6 -0.02 -20.64 4.70
CA ILE A 6 1.24 -20.36 4.03
C ILE A 6 1.38 -18.85 3.85
N ARG A 7 2.52 -18.29 4.28
CA ARG A 7 2.92 -16.90 4.04
C ARG A 7 4.13 -16.88 3.12
N SER A 8 4.07 -16.15 2.02
CA SER A 8 5.19 -16.01 1.07
C SER A 8 5.22 -14.60 0.48
N LYS A 9 6.19 -14.32 -0.41
CA LYS A 9 6.25 -13.07 -1.18
C LYS A 9 5.04 -12.85 -2.10
N THR A 10 4.31 -13.92 -2.45
CA THR A 10 3.13 -13.84 -3.32
C THR A 10 1.82 -13.62 -2.55
N GLY A 11 1.87 -13.62 -1.21
CA GLY A 11 0.72 -13.36 -0.34
C GLY A 11 0.52 -14.43 0.72
N VAL A 12 -0.71 -14.52 1.23
CA VAL A 12 -1.12 -15.49 2.25
C VAL A 12 -2.19 -16.41 1.68
N GLU A 13 -1.99 -17.72 1.78
CA GLU A 13 -2.94 -18.74 1.30
C GLU A 13 -3.15 -19.82 2.37
N ASN A 14 -4.32 -20.46 2.41
CA ASN A 14 -4.54 -21.63 3.25
C ASN A 14 -4.44 -22.90 2.41
N LEU A 15 -3.62 -23.85 2.86
CA LEU A 15 -3.39 -25.13 2.22
C LEU A 15 -3.93 -26.27 3.10
N LYS A 16 -4.71 -27.18 2.52
CA LYS A 16 -5.12 -28.44 3.16
C LYS A 16 -4.32 -29.59 2.56
N VAL A 17 -3.50 -30.25 3.36
CA VAL A 17 -2.62 -31.36 2.96
C VAL A 17 -2.80 -32.57 3.85
N ASP A 18 -2.41 -33.75 3.38
CA ASP A 18 -2.33 -34.92 4.25
C ASP A 18 -1.20 -34.72 5.29
N SER A 19 -1.49 -35.04 6.55
CA SER A 19 -0.49 -35.07 7.64
C SER A 19 0.68 -36.03 7.36
N GLN A 20 0.43 -37.08 6.56
CA GLN A 20 1.46 -38.06 6.17
C GLN A 20 2.17 -37.70 4.85
N LEU A 21 1.86 -36.53 4.27
CA LEU A 21 2.54 -36.06 3.08
C LEU A 21 4.05 -35.93 3.34
N GLN A 22 4.86 -36.44 2.43
CA GLN A 22 6.32 -36.39 2.52
C GLN A 22 6.82 -34.97 2.23
N ILE A 23 7.93 -34.58 2.87
CA ILE A 23 8.56 -33.26 2.66
C ILE A 23 8.79 -32.97 1.17
N ILE A 24 9.25 -33.95 0.39
CA ILE A 24 9.51 -33.76 -1.04
C ILE A 24 8.27 -33.36 -1.84
N ASP A 25 7.12 -33.96 -1.55
CA ASP A 25 5.87 -33.64 -2.23
C ASP A 25 5.26 -32.35 -1.68
N PHE A 26 5.47 -32.07 -0.39
CA PHE A 26 5.11 -30.79 0.20
C PHE A 26 5.87 -29.62 -0.43
N GLN A 27 7.17 -29.76 -0.70
CA GLN A 27 7.96 -28.75 -1.41
C GLN A 27 7.47 -28.52 -2.83
N LYS A 28 7.03 -29.55 -3.57
CA LYS A 28 6.42 -29.38 -4.90
C LYS A 28 5.14 -28.57 -4.83
N ILE A 29 4.27 -28.85 -3.86
CA ILE A 29 3.03 -28.08 -3.66
C ILE A 29 3.35 -26.61 -3.33
N ILE A 30 4.38 -26.36 -2.51
CA ILE A 30 4.83 -25.00 -2.21
C ILE A 30 5.35 -24.30 -3.48
N ASP A 31 6.09 -24.99 -4.34
CA ASP A 31 6.57 -24.43 -5.61
C ASP A 31 5.40 -24.03 -6.51
N GLU A 32 4.43 -24.93 -6.71
CA GLU A 32 3.22 -24.66 -7.50
C GLU A 32 2.44 -23.43 -7.01
N LYS A 33 2.41 -23.21 -5.68
CA LYS A 33 1.66 -22.11 -5.05
C LYS A 33 2.43 -20.80 -4.92
N THR A 34 3.73 -20.87 -4.72
CA THR A 34 4.56 -19.70 -4.38
C THR A 34 5.59 -19.36 -5.45
N SER A 35 5.66 -20.14 -6.54
CA SER A 35 6.68 -20.04 -7.58
C SER A 35 8.11 -20.05 -7.03
N THR A 36 8.30 -20.72 -5.89
CA THR A 36 9.62 -20.87 -5.23
C THR A 36 10.05 -22.31 -5.35
N LYS A 37 11.03 -22.60 -6.21
CA LYS A 37 11.52 -23.96 -6.44
C LYS A 37 12.04 -24.63 -5.16
N PRO A 38 11.93 -25.96 -4.99
CA PRO A 38 12.37 -26.68 -3.79
C PRO A 38 13.78 -26.34 -3.31
N GLU A 39 14.73 -26.19 -4.22
CA GLU A 39 16.13 -25.83 -3.94
C GLU A 39 16.31 -24.42 -3.36
N HIS A 40 15.30 -23.55 -3.49
CA HIS A 40 15.32 -22.17 -3.03
C HIS A 40 14.37 -21.92 -1.86
N GLN A 41 13.62 -22.93 -1.41
CA GLN A 41 12.67 -22.81 -0.30
C GLN A 41 13.37 -22.89 1.05
N LYS A 42 13.18 -21.86 1.87
CA LYS A 42 13.43 -21.91 3.31
C LYS A 42 12.09 -21.82 4.05
N ILE A 43 11.69 -22.92 4.66
CA ILE A 43 10.39 -23.07 5.32
C ILE A 43 10.56 -22.83 6.83
N LEU A 44 9.89 -21.81 7.36
CA LEU A 44 9.90 -21.48 8.79
C LEU A 44 8.59 -21.85 9.46
N HIS A 45 8.63 -22.37 10.68
CA HIS A 45 7.46 -22.74 11.48
C HIS A 45 7.62 -22.44 12.98
N GLY A 46 6.49 -22.32 13.69
CA GLY A 46 6.43 -22.17 15.15
C GLY A 46 6.84 -20.78 15.69
N PHE A 47 6.79 -20.63 17.02
CA PHE A 47 7.30 -19.46 17.74
C PHE A 47 8.31 -19.87 18.83
N PRO A 48 9.53 -19.27 18.86
CA PRO A 48 10.11 -18.40 17.84
C PRO A 48 10.30 -19.14 16.49
N PRO A 49 10.33 -18.44 15.34
CA PRO A 49 10.43 -19.08 14.02
C PRO A 49 11.68 -19.95 13.89
N LYS A 50 11.48 -21.25 13.62
CA LYS A 50 12.55 -22.21 13.39
C LYS A 50 12.50 -22.69 11.95
N SER A 51 13.68 -22.90 11.35
CA SER A 51 13.76 -23.55 10.04
C SER A 51 13.32 -25.00 10.17
N LEU A 52 12.38 -25.41 9.32
CA LEU A 52 12.00 -26.80 9.17
C LEU A 52 13.20 -27.57 8.62
N ASP A 53 13.48 -28.75 9.19
CA ASP A 53 14.58 -29.59 8.74
C ASP A 53 14.18 -30.31 7.46
N LEU A 54 14.79 -29.91 6.34
CA LEU A 54 14.54 -30.47 5.01
C LEU A 54 15.53 -31.58 4.63
N SER A 55 16.36 -32.03 5.58
CA SER A 55 17.43 -33.02 5.30
C SER A 55 16.90 -34.42 4.96
N ASN A 56 15.70 -34.77 5.41
CA ASN A 56 15.04 -36.05 5.11
C ASN A 56 13.79 -35.86 4.24
N PRO A 57 13.89 -35.96 2.90
CA PRO A 57 12.78 -35.70 1.97
C PRO A 57 11.58 -36.65 2.14
N ASN A 58 11.80 -37.83 2.72
CA ASN A 58 10.77 -38.85 2.92
C ASN A 58 10.06 -38.75 4.28
N ALA A 59 10.50 -37.85 5.17
CA ALA A 59 9.85 -37.65 6.45
C ALA A 59 8.44 -37.05 6.25
N PRO A 60 7.45 -37.46 7.06
CA PRO A 60 6.12 -36.86 7.01
C PRO A 60 6.13 -35.45 7.61
N ILE A 61 5.35 -34.54 7.02
CA ILE A 61 5.24 -33.16 7.51
C ILE A 61 4.66 -33.05 8.93
N SER A 62 3.91 -34.05 9.38
CA SER A 62 3.36 -34.11 10.76
C SER A 62 4.44 -34.20 11.85
N ASN A 63 5.68 -34.50 11.51
CA ASN A 63 6.80 -34.41 12.46
C ASN A 63 7.13 -32.95 12.84
N PHE A 64 6.70 -31.98 12.04
CA PHE A 64 7.07 -30.57 12.18
C PHE A 64 5.85 -29.63 12.27
N LEU A 65 4.73 -30.01 11.64
CA LEU A 65 3.55 -29.17 11.45
C LEU A 65 2.28 -29.83 11.97
N SER A 66 1.45 -29.06 12.66
CA SER A 66 0.15 -29.43 13.21
C SER A 66 -1.00 -28.70 12.49
N ASN A 67 -2.23 -29.16 12.72
CA ASN A 67 -3.41 -28.50 12.17
C ASN A 67 -3.60 -27.10 12.76
N GLY A 68 -3.72 -26.09 11.89
CA GLY A 68 -3.83 -24.68 12.26
C GLY A 68 -2.49 -23.94 12.23
N ASP A 69 -1.37 -24.63 11.97
CA ASP A 69 -0.06 -24.00 11.94
C ASP A 69 0.07 -23.00 10.79
N THR A 70 0.93 -22.01 11.01
CA THR A 70 1.33 -21.05 9.98
C THR A 70 2.80 -21.28 9.65
N ILE A 71 3.11 -21.34 8.36
CA ILE A 71 4.47 -21.44 7.84
C ILE A 71 4.81 -20.23 6.97
N THR A 72 6.09 -19.84 7.00
CA THR A 72 6.61 -18.77 6.14
C THR A 72 7.61 -19.35 5.15
N ILE A 73 7.46 -18.99 3.87
CA ILE A 73 8.34 -19.41 2.78
C ILE A 73 9.25 -18.25 2.41
N GLU A 74 10.54 -18.41 2.69
CA GLU A 74 11.60 -17.50 2.25
C GLU A 74 12.32 -18.07 1.03
N ASN A 75 12.80 -17.18 0.15
CA ASN A 75 13.59 -17.57 -1.02
C ASN A 75 15.08 -17.31 -0.75
N THR A 76 15.87 -18.38 -0.71
CA THR A 76 17.29 -18.36 -0.34
C THR A 76 18.22 -17.76 -1.42
N THR A 77 17.72 -17.44 -2.63
CA THR A 77 18.54 -16.80 -3.69
C THR A 77 18.82 -15.31 -3.47
N ALA A 78 18.28 -14.68 -2.42
CA ALA A 78 18.54 -13.28 -2.10
C ALA A 78 19.87 -13.07 -1.34
N LEU A 79 20.99 -13.47 -1.93
CA LEU A 79 22.31 -12.92 -1.63
C LEU A 79 22.76 -12.06 -2.82
N THR A 80 22.21 -10.85 -2.89
CA THR A 80 22.84 -9.62 -3.39
C THR A 80 21.86 -8.50 -3.11
N SER A 81 22.02 -7.90 -1.94
CA SER A 81 21.44 -6.60 -1.61
C SER A 81 21.93 -5.55 -2.61
N PRO A 82 21.06 -4.83 -3.34
CA PRO A 82 21.39 -3.50 -3.77
C PRO A 82 21.37 -2.60 -2.53
N THR A 83 22.54 -2.04 -2.23
CA THR A 83 22.76 -0.80 -1.46
C THR A 83 21.67 0.25 -1.78
N PRO A 84 21.24 1.09 -0.82
CA PRO A 84 20.09 1.96 -1.03
C PRO A 84 20.34 2.91 -2.20
N ALA A 85 19.48 2.82 -3.22
CA ALA A 85 19.43 3.83 -4.26
C ALA A 85 19.00 5.18 -3.63
N PRO A 86 19.61 6.31 -4.05
CA PRO A 86 19.22 7.61 -3.56
C PRO A 86 17.76 7.89 -3.95
N ALA A 87 17.01 8.50 -3.02
CA ALA A 87 15.66 8.95 -3.27
C ALA A 87 15.63 9.84 -4.52
N VAL A 88 14.94 9.40 -5.58
CA VAL A 88 14.65 10.23 -6.74
C VAL A 88 13.50 11.14 -6.32
N THR A 89 13.82 12.35 -5.91
CA THR A 89 12.83 13.41 -5.68
C THR A 89 12.21 13.77 -7.03
N LEU A 90 10.98 13.33 -7.28
CA LEU A 90 10.17 13.84 -8.38
C LEU A 90 9.73 15.27 -7.99
N SER A 91 10.52 16.26 -8.38
CA SER A 91 10.11 17.66 -8.29
C SER A 91 9.07 17.92 -9.37
N SER A 92 7.78 17.84 -9.00
CA SER A 92 6.69 18.39 -9.78
C SER A 92 6.87 19.91 -9.84
N ASN A 93 7.47 20.41 -10.91
CA ASN A 93 7.72 21.84 -11.11
C ASN A 93 6.39 22.56 -11.42
N SER A 94 5.60 22.80 -10.37
CA SER A 94 4.57 23.82 -10.37
C SER A 94 5.26 25.15 -10.08
N THR A 95 5.13 26.08 -11.03
CA THR A 95 5.72 27.41 -11.04
C THR A 95 5.64 28.09 -9.67
N SER A 96 6.78 28.26 -9.03
CA SER A 96 6.90 28.88 -7.71
C SER A 96 6.73 30.39 -7.82
N ASN A 97 5.50 30.87 -7.64
CA ASN A 97 5.28 32.22 -7.13
C ASN A 97 5.27 32.15 -5.61
N LYS A 98 6.39 32.55 -4.99
CA LYS A 98 6.44 32.91 -3.58
C LYS A 98 5.46 34.06 -3.35
N ASN A 99 4.26 33.75 -2.87
CA ASN A 99 3.46 34.69 -2.11
C ASN A 99 2.69 33.95 -1.02
N ASN A 100 2.94 34.42 0.19
CA ASN A 100 2.37 34.01 1.46
C ASN A 100 0.84 34.20 1.42
N SER A 101 0.03 33.13 1.37
CA SER A 101 -1.42 33.12 1.60
C SER A 101 -1.94 31.67 1.71
N ASN A 102 -2.85 31.42 2.66
CA ASN A 102 -3.61 30.18 2.87
C ASN A 102 -4.45 29.75 1.64
N ASN A 103 -3.83 29.32 0.56
CA ASN A 103 -4.55 28.77 -0.59
C ASN A 103 -4.71 27.26 -0.42
N LYS A 104 -5.76 26.83 0.30
CA LYS A 104 -6.28 25.47 0.16
C LYS A 104 -6.63 25.30 -1.33
N SER A 105 -5.94 24.41 -2.04
CA SER A 105 -6.26 24.06 -3.43
C SER A 105 -7.74 23.72 -3.55
N GLU A 106 -8.43 24.29 -4.54
CA GLU A 106 -9.86 24.05 -4.74
C GLU A 106 -10.13 22.53 -4.88
N PRO A 107 -11.18 22.01 -4.24
CA PRO A 107 -11.51 20.59 -4.33
C PRO A 107 -12.01 20.22 -5.72
N TYR A 108 -11.74 18.99 -6.18
CA TYR A 108 -12.44 18.45 -7.34
C TYR A 108 -13.78 17.87 -6.89
N MET A 109 -14.89 18.41 -7.40
CA MET A 109 -16.26 18.04 -7.02
C MET A 109 -17.05 17.50 -8.22
N SER A 110 -17.95 16.55 -7.98
CA SER A 110 -18.88 16.06 -9.00
C SER A 110 -19.87 17.15 -9.46
N GLU A 111 -20.18 17.19 -10.77
CA GLU A 111 -21.10 18.20 -11.33
C GLU A 111 -22.56 17.99 -10.90
N GLU A 112 -23.01 16.74 -10.79
CA GLU A 112 -24.40 16.39 -10.45
C GLU A 112 -24.60 16.17 -8.95
N GLU A 113 -25.70 16.70 -8.43
CA GLU A 113 -26.24 16.34 -7.11
C GLU A 113 -27.12 15.10 -7.29
N VAL A 114 -26.60 13.92 -6.94
CA VAL A 114 -27.40 12.68 -6.99
C VAL A 114 -27.62 12.21 -5.55
N GLY A 115 -28.71 12.61 -4.91
CA GLY A 115 -28.94 12.39 -3.46
C GLY A 115 -28.39 13.52 -2.58
N ASN A 116 -28.20 13.30 -1.27
CA ASN A 116 -27.75 14.32 -0.30
C ASN A 116 -26.25 14.70 -0.42
N GLY A 117 -25.82 15.36 -1.50
CA GLY A 117 -24.49 15.99 -1.60
C GLY A 117 -23.60 15.53 -2.76
N PHE A 118 -22.36 16.00 -2.79
CA PHE A 118 -21.42 15.95 -3.92
C PHE A 118 -20.17 15.12 -3.58
N ALA A 119 -19.81 14.17 -4.45
CA ALA A 119 -18.53 13.48 -4.32
C ALA A 119 -17.38 14.47 -4.51
N THR A 120 -16.45 14.47 -3.56
CA THR A 120 -15.43 15.51 -3.44
C THR A 120 -14.08 14.90 -3.12
N ARG A 121 -13.08 15.16 -3.99
CA ARG A 121 -11.66 14.88 -3.75
C ARG A 121 -11.04 16.08 -3.05
N ARG A 122 -10.61 15.88 -1.81
CA ARG A 122 -9.94 16.88 -0.97
C ARG A 122 -8.44 16.67 -1.07
N ILE A 123 -7.80 17.58 -1.79
CA ILE A 123 -6.37 17.51 -2.10
C ILE A 123 -5.53 17.59 -0.82
N THR A 124 -4.45 16.83 -0.79
CA THR A 124 -3.39 16.89 0.21
C THR A 124 -2.09 17.42 -0.38
N ASP A 125 -1.17 17.84 0.48
CA ASP A 125 0.10 18.40 0.03
C ASP A 125 1.01 17.31 -0.56
N ASP A 126 1.75 17.65 -1.61
CA ASP A 126 2.74 16.77 -2.26
C ASP A 126 4.05 16.74 -1.46
N ASP A 127 4.01 16.19 -0.24
CA ASP A 127 5.08 16.28 0.76
C ASP A 127 5.61 14.92 1.25
N ASN A 128 5.42 13.86 0.45
CA ASN A 128 5.70 12.45 0.81
C ASN A 128 4.88 11.91 1.99
N SER A 129 3.96 12.70 2.55
CA SER A 129 3.07 12.31 3.64
C SER A 129 1.58 12.34 3.26
N CYS A 130 1.27 12.53 1.97
CA CYS A 130 -0.08 12.58 1.41
C CYS A 130 -1.00 11.45 1.92
N LEU A 131 -0.55 10.20 1.96
CA LEU A 131 -1.32 9.08 2.52
C LEU A 131 -1.75 9.32 3.97
N PHE A 132 -0.84 9.78 4.82
CA PHE A 132 -1.13 10.01 6.22
C PHE A 132 -2.01 11.24 6.41
N SER A 133 -1.79 12.28 5.60
CA SER A 133 -2.62 13.48 5.58
C SER A 133 -4.05 13.17 5.13
N ALA A 134 -4.21 12.31 4.12
CA ALA A 134 -5.51 11.86 3.62
C ALA A 134 -6.23 10.98 4.64
N VAL A 135 -5.52 10.04 5.28
CA VAL A 135 -6.06 9.21 6.37
C VAL A 135 -6.49 10.07 7.56
N ALA A 136 -5.63 11.00 8.00
CA ALA A 136 -5.97 11.93 9.07
C ALA A 136 -7.18 12.79 8.69
N TYR A 137 -7.31 13.18 7.41
CA TYR A 137 -8.47 13.95 6.98
C TYR A 137 -9.77 13.17 7.19
N VAL A 138 -9.81 11.91 6.76
CA VAL A 138 -11.04 11.13 6.84
C VAL A 138 -11.36 10.58 8.24
N LEU A 139 -10.36 10.44 9.12
CA LEU A 139 -10.50 9.80 10.44
C LEU A 139 -10.25 10.72 11.64
N GLU A 140 -9.59 11.86 11.48
CA GLU A 140 -9.10 12.72 12.57
C GLU A 140 -9.57 14.18 12.41
N ASP A 141 -10.89 14.37 12.34
CA ASP A 141 -11.56 15.68 12.26
C ASP A 141 -11.03 16.56 11.12
N LYS A 142 -10.88 15.97 9.92
CA LYS A 142 -10.46 16.69 8.72
C LYS A 142 -9.07 17.33 8.84
N SER A 143 -8.25 16.84 9.78
CA SER A 143 -6.87 17.30 9.97
C SER A 143 -5.95 16.72 8.90
N ARG A 144 -5.03 17.55 8.37
CA ARG A 144 -3.94 17.11 7.48
C ARG A 144 -2.58 17.05 8.17
N TRP A 145 -2.51 17.39 9.46
CA TRP A 145 -1.23 17.63 10.15
C TRP A 145 -0.81 16.49 11.07
N LYS A 146 -1.59 15.40 11.14
CA LYS A 146 -1.31 14.26 12.02
C LYS A 146 -0.38 13.22 11.42
N GLY A 147 0.23 13.49 10.25
CA GLY A 147 1.08 12.52 9.55
C GLY A 147 2.21 11.94 10.41
N GLY A 148 2.92 12.78 11.15
CA GLY A 148 3.97 12.33 12.07
C GLY A 148 3.45 11.42 13.21
N GLN A 149 2.26 11.72 13.74
CA GLN A 149 1.63 10.92 14.80
C GLN A 149 1.19 9.55 14.28
N LEU A 150 0.62 9.50 13.08
CA LEU A 150 0.25 8.25 12.43
C LEU A 150 1.49 7.37 12.14
N ARG A 151 2.60 7.97 11.67
CA ARG A 151 3.87 7.24 11.50
C ARG A 151 4.39 6.66 12.82
N GLN A 152 4.32 7.43 13.91
CA GLN A 152 4.70 6.95 15.25
C GLN A 152 3.84 5.79 15.71
N LEU A 153 2.52 5.90 15.54
CA LEU A 153 1.57 4.82 15.84
C LEU A 153 1.92 3.55 15.06
N ILE A 154 2.16 3.66 13.75
CA ILE A 154 2.52 2.53 12.89
C ILE A 154 3.83 1.88 13.38
N ALA A 155 4.87 2.68 13.64
CA ALA A 155 6.13 2.17 14.17
C ALA A 155 5.95 1.45 15.52
N GLN A 156 5.04 1.92 16.37
CA GLN A 156 4.72 1.27 17.64
C GLN A 156 4.01 -0.08 17.42
N VAL A 157 3.02 -0.13 16.53
CA VAL A 157 2.30 -1.37 16.20
C VAL A 157 3.26 -2.40 15.59
N VAL A 158 4.05 -2.01 14.59
CA VAL A 158 5.07 -2.87 13.97
C VAL A 158 6.03 -3.42 15.01
N ARG A 159 6.54 -2.58 15.91
CA ARG A 159 7.48 -3.00 16.97
C ARG A 159 6.84 -3.97 17.97
N SER A 160 5.55 -3.84 18.22
CA SER A 160 4.84 -4.64 19.24
C SER A 160 4.58 -6.09 18.83
N ASP A 161 4.53 -6.37 17.52
CA ASP A 161 4.34 -7.73 17.00
C ASP A 161 5.35 -8.07 15.89
N PRO A 162 6.61 -8.38 16.25
CA PRO A 162 7.63 -8.77 15.28
C PRO A 162 7.34 -10.12 14.59
N PHE A 163 6.40 -10.92 15.10
CA PHE A 163 6.00 -12.16 14.46
C PHE A 163 5.10 -11.90 13.26
N GLU A 164 4.08 -11.05 13.43
CA GLU A 164 3.25 -10.62 12.30
C GLU A 164 4.03 -9.72 11.35
N TYR A 165 4.66 -8.68 11.89
CA TYR A 165 5.44 -7.70 11.13
C TYR A 165 6.91 -8.15 11.00
N ASN A 166 7.11 -9.31 10.41
CA ASN A 166 8.42 -9.87 10.10
C ASN A 166 8.96 -9.38 8.75
N GLU A 167 10.18 -9.79 8.40
CA GLU A 167 10.85 -9.37 7.15
C GLU A 167 10.12 -9.82 5.88
N GLY A 168 9.44 -10.96 5.91
CA GLY A 168 8.60 -11.40 4.80
C GLY A 168 7.39 -10.50 4.57
N PHE A 169 6.80 -9.95 5.64
CA PHE A 169 5.68 -9.01 5.56
C PHE A 169 6.13 -7.60 5.16
N LEU A 170 7.24 -7.12 5.73
CA LEU A 170 7.69 -5.74 5.62
C LEU A 170 8.69 -5.49 4.47
N GLY A 171 9.29 -6.54 3.92
CA GLY A 171 10.40 -6.45 2.97
C GLY A 171 11.70 -5.88 3.57
N LYS A 172 11.75 -5.70 4.89
CA LYS A 172 12.87 -5.21 5.70
C LYS A 172 12.79 -5.82 7.10
N SER A 173 13.88 -5.83 7.85
CA SER A 173 13.82 -6.20 9.26
C SER A 173 12.82 -5.31 10.01
N ASN A 174 12.15 -5.86 11.04
CA ASN A 174 11.16 -5.12 11.83
C ASN A 174 11.69 -3.78 12.36
N ALA A 175 12.89 -3.79 12.95
CA ALA A 175 13.56 -2.58 13.44
C ALA A 175 13.93 -1.62 12.29
N GLY A 176 14.37 -2.15 11.15
CA GLY A 176 14.67 -1.37 9.95
C GLY A 176 13.43 -0.66 9.41
N TYR A 177 12.28 -1.34 9.38
CA TYR A 177 11.01 -0.75 8.97
C TYR A 177 10.54 0.33 9.93
N CYS A 178 10.64 0.11 11.25
CA CYS A 178 10.28 1.12 12.25
C CYS A 178 11.07 2.42 12.05
N ASN A 179 12.38 2.33 11.78
CA ASN A 179 13.19 3.52 11.51
C ASN A 179 12.85 4.16 10.15
N TRP A 180 12.53 3.33 9.16
CA TRP A 180 12.14 3.77 7.83
C TRP A 180 10.82 4.56 7.86
N ILE A 181 9.76 4.03 8.47
CA ILE A 181 8.42 4.65 8.43
C ILE A 181 8.35 5.99 9.19
N LEU A 182 9.22 6.19 10.19
CA LEU A 182 9.33 7.43 10.95
C LEU A 182 9.93 8.60 10.16
N ASN A 183 10.60 8.33 9.04
CA ASN A 183 11.14 9.40 8.19
C ASN A 183 10.01 10.02 7.34
N PRO A 184 9.78 11.34 7.42
CA PRO A 184 8.70 12.01 6.67
C PRO A 184 8.86 11.94 5.14
N ASN A 185 10.06 11.65 4.63
CA ASN A 185 10.32 11.54 3.19
C ASN A 185 9.91 10.19 2.59
N HIS A 186 9.53 9.21 3.42
CA HIS A 186 9.13 7.89 2.93
C HIS A 186 7.62 7.79 2.77
N TRP A 187 7.19 7.22 1.64
CA TRP A 187 5.78 7.04 1.33
C TRP A 187 5.18 5.91 2.16
N GLY A 188 3.96 6.08 2.61
CA GLY A 188 3.16 4.96 3.12
C GLY A 188 2.48 4.22 1.97
N GLY A 189 1.91 3.05 2.28
CA GLY A 189 1.10 2.29 1.32
C GLY A 189 0.20 1.28 1.99
N ALA A 190 0.08 0.09 1.37
CA ALA A 190 -0.84 -0.95 1.81
C ALA A 190 -0.61 -1.44 3.24
N ILE A 191 0.65 -1.50 3.70
CA ILE A 191 1.00 -1.91 5.07
C ILE A 191 0.44 -0.89 6.07
N GLU A 192 0.69 0.40 5.83
CA GLU A 192 0.21 1.49 6.67
C GLU A 192 -1.33 1.50 6.72
N LEU A 193 -2.00 1.39 5.57
CA LEU A 193 -3.47 1.39 5.52
C LEU A 193 -4.08 0.20 6.28
N SER A 194 -3.48 -0.99 6.17
CA SER A 194 -3.90 -2.18 6.94
C SER A 194 -3.74 -1.98 8.46
N ILE A 195 -2.61 -1.40 8.88
CA ILE A 195 -2.36 -1.11 10.30
C ILE A 195 -3.34 -0.05 10.82
N LEU A 196 -3.53 1.05 10.07
CA LEU A 196 -4.40 2.14 10.46
C LEU A 196 -5.88 1.71 10.49
N SER A 197 -6.34 0.93 9.51
CA SER A 197 -7.68 0.33 9.54
C SER A 197 -7.90 -0.49 10.82
N ASN A 198 -6.92 -1.33 11.17
CA ASN A 198 -6.99 -2.14 12.39
C ASN A 198 -6.94 -1.33 13.67
N HIS A 199 -6.22 -0.21 13.69
CA HIS A 199 -6.16 0.70 14.82
C HIS A 199 -7.50 1.43 15.02
N TYR A 200 -8.04 2.02 13.96
CA TYR A 200 -9.27 2.81 14.01
C TYR A 200 -10.55 1.97 14.07
N LYS A 201 -10.47 0.67 13.78
CA LYS A 201 -11.62 -0.25 13.68
C LYS A 201 -12.62 0.19 12.60
N VAL A 202 -12.08 0.62 11.47
CA VAL A 202 -12.82 1.16 10.32
C VAL A 202 -12.22 0.60 9.04
N GLU A 203 -13.05 0.27 8.07
CA GLU A 203 -12.57 -0.08 6.74
C GLU A 203 -11.98 1.15 6.04
N ILE A 204 -10.77 1.03 5.51
CA ILE A 204 -10.18 2.08 4.67
C ILE A 204 -10.23 1.59 3.23
N ALA A 205 -11.05 2.22 2.40
CA ALA A 205 -11.20 1.87 1.00
C ALA A 205 -10.45 2.86 0.10
N ALA A 206 -9.40 2.41 -0.56
CA ALA A 206 -8.60 3.22 -1.48
C ALA A 206 -8.96 2.90 -2.93
N PHE A 207 -9.47 3.88 -3.67
CA PHE A 207 -9.70 3.79 -5.10
C PHE A 207 -8.44 4.10 -5.88
N ASP A 208 -8.03 3.21 -6.77
CA ASP A 208 -7.02 3.49 -7.78
C ASP A 208 -7.69 4.05 -9.04
N ILE A 209 -7.38 5.29 -9.42
CA ILE A 209 -7.96 5.95 -10.60
C ILE A 209 -7.60 5.18 -11.88
N SER A 210 -6.37 4.70 -12.01
CA SER A 210 -5.91 4.01 -13.21
C SER A 210 -6.65 2.68 -13.41
N THR A 211 -6.67 1.83 -12.38
CA THR A 211 -7.26 0.48 -12.49
C THR A 211 -8.76 0.45 -12.23
N GLN A 212 -9.32 1.48 -11.58
CA GLN A 212 -10.70 1.53 -11.06
C GLN A 212 -10.97 0.48 -9.98
N ILE A 213 -9.93 -0.19 -9.47
CA ILE A 213 -10.05 -1.14 -8.38
C ILE A 213 -10.13 -0.36 -7.05
N MET A 214 -11.01 -0.83 -6.17
CA MET A 214 -11.12 -0.33 -4.80
C MET A 214 -10.50 -1.38 -3.87
N TYR A 215 -9.36 -1.06 -3.26
CA TYR A 215 -8.73 -1.90 -2.27
C TYR A 215 -9.32 -1.59 -0.89
N CYS A 216 -9.98 -2.57 -0.27
CA CYS A 216 -10.63 -2.39 1.02
C CYS A 216 -9.81 -3.03 2.14
N TYR A 217 -9.16 -2.21 2.95
CA TYR A 217 -8.39 -2.65 4.11
C TYR A 217 -9.33 -2.81 5.32
N GLY A 218 -9.33 -4.00 5.93
CA GLY A 218 -10.18 -4.33 7.09
C GLY A 218 -11.54 -4.93 6.77
N GLU A 219 -11.81 -5.26 5.50
CA GLU A 219 -13.10 -5.85 5.07
C GLU A 219 -13.41 -7.21 5.73
N ASP A 220 -12.38 -7.91 6.18
CA ASP A 220 -12.48 -9.21 6.87
C ASP A 220 -12.69 -9.07 8.39
N LYS A 221 -12.79 -7.83 8.92
CA LYS A 221 -12.82 -7.55 10.37
C LYS A 221 -14.20 -7.24 10.93
N ASN A 222 -15.25 -7.30 10.11
CA ASN A 222 -16.62 -6.96 10.52
C ASN A 222 -16.75 -5.54 11.11
N TYR A 223 -15.96 -4.58 10.61
CA TYR A 223 -16.17 -3.18 10.94
C TYR A 223 -17.47 -2.69 10.31
N THR A 224 -18.13 -1.73 10.97
CA THR A 224 -19.42 -1.18 10.53
C THR A 224 -19.28 0.14 9.78
N GLU A 225 -18.11 0.75 9.85
CA GLU A 225 -17.81 2.02 9.20
C GLU A 225 -16.73 1.85 8.12
N ARG A 226 -16.81 2.69 7.09
CA ARG A 226 -15.84 2.80 6.01
C ARG A 226 -15.50 4.27 5.72
N VAL A 227 -14.24 4.52 5.39
CA VAL A 227 -13.74 5.78 4.84
C VAL A 227 -13.14 5.55 3.46
N TYR A 228 -13.03 6.62 2.66
CA TYR A 228 -12.58 6.52 1.28
C TYR A 228 -11.38 7.41 0.98
N LEU A 229 -10.42 6.84 0.27
CA LEU A 229 -9.26 7.52 -0.29
C LEU A 229 -9.27 7.36 -1.81
N ILE A 230 -8.56 8.24 -2.50
CA ILE A 230 -8.31 8.12 -3.94
C ILE A 230 -6.80 8.20 -4.20
N TYR A 231 -6.31 7.32 -5.06
CA TYR A 231 -4.91 7.16 -5.42
C TYR A 231 -4.75 7.34 -6.93
N ASP A 232 -3.83 8.21 -7.31
CA ASP A 232 -3.61 8.56 -8.71
C ASP A 232 -2.39 7.88 -9.34
N GLY A 233 -1.73 6.96 -8.62
CA GLY A 233 -0.52 6.27 -9.07
C GLY A 233 0.73 6.72 -8.33
N ILE A 234 0.75 7.92 -7.75
CA ILE A 234 1.86 8.42 -6.92
C ILE A 234 1.40 9.22 -5.70
N HIS A 235 0.15 9.66 -5.65
CA HIS A 235 -0.39 10.54 -4.62
C HIS A 235 -1.75 10.04 -4.09
N TYR A 236 -1.98 10.25 -2.80
CA TYR A 236 -3.24 9.93 -2.12
C TYR A 236 -3.98 11.19 -1.72
N ASP A 237 -5.29 11.23 -1.97
CA ASP A 237 -6.19 12.27 -1.47
C ASP A 237 -7.37 11.66 -0.70
N ALA A 238 -8.04 12.51 0.08
CA ALA A 238 -9.25 12.12 0.78
C ALA A 238 -10.48 12.22 -0.13
N LEU A 239 -11.38 11.24 -0.03
CA LEU A 239 -12.71 11.30 -0.64
C LEU A 239 -13.77 11.56 0.43
N SER A 240 -14.72 12.41 0.08
CA SER A 240 -15.84 12.79 0.94
C SER A 240 -17.12 13.02 0.13
N ILE A 241 -18.25 13.07 0.83
CA ILE A 241 -19.49 13.64 0.29
C ILE A 241 -19.68 15.02 0.95
N CYS A 242 -19.54 16.08 0.16
CA CYS A 242 -19.79 17.45 0.60
C CYS A 242 -21.28 17.77 0.48
N LEU A 243 -21.93 18.18 1.57
CA LEU A 243 -23.38 18.46 1.57
C LEU A 243 -23.77 19.74 0.82
N THR A 244 -22.82 20.57 0.43
CA THR A 244 -23.06 21.84 -0.24
C THR A 244 -22.16 21.99 -1.45
N ARG A 245 -22.69 22.47 -2.57
CA ARG A 245 -21.89 22.73 -3.77
C ARG A 245 -20.82 23.77 -3.43
N ASN A 246 -19.56 23.44 -3.72
CA ASN A 246 -18.40 24.26 -3.35
C ASN A 246 -18.36 24.60 -1.86
N GLY A 247 -18.93 23.75 -1.02
CA GLY A 247 -18.94 23.89 0.43
C GLY A 247 -17.53 23.77 1.02
N GLY A 248 -17.32 24.51 2.12
CA GLY A 248 -16.15 24.30 2.97
C GLY A 248 -16.08 22.88 3.52
N GLU A 249 -14.92 22.50 4.04
CA GLU A 249 -14.66 21.16 4.56
C GLU A 249 -15.57 20.77 5.73
N ASP A 250 -16.15 21.74 6.44
CA ASP A 250 -17.12 21.51 7.52
C ASP A 250 -18.38 20.78 7.05
N PHE A 251 -18.71 20.88 5.75
CA PHE A 251 -19.84 20.20 5.14
C PHE A 251 -19.53 18.78 4.66
N ASP A 252 -18.31 18.29 4.88
CA ASP A 252 -17.90 16.98 4.39
C ASP A 252 -18.29 15.87 5.35
N ILE A 253 -18.93 14.86 4.78
CA ILE A 253 -19.09 13.53 5.37
C ILE A 253 -17.93 12.68 4.87
N THR A 254 -17.13 12.16 5.80
CA THR A 254 -15.94 11.33 5.50
C THR A 254 -16.05 9.89 6.00
N ARG A 255 -16.98 9.62 6.92
CA ARG A 255 -17.25 8.31 7.51
C ARG A 255 -18.64 7.84 7.11
N PHE A 256 -18.72 6.60 6.63
CA PHE A 256 -19.92 6.02 6.06
C PHE A 256 -20.18 4.67 6.71
N SER A 257 -21.44 4.21 6.72
CA SER A 257 -21.72 2.80 6.98
C SER A 257 -21.13 1.93 5.87
N VAL A 258 -20.62 0.74 6.19
CA VAL A 258 -20.16 -0.24 5.18
C VAL A 258 -21.28 -0.65 4.20
N ASP A 259 -22.55 -0.53 4.64
CA ASP A 259 -23.76 -0.82 3.87
C ASP A 259 -24.27 0.39 3.05
N ASP A 260 -23.61 1.56 3.13
CA ASP A 260 -23.97 2.75 2.36
C ASP A 260 -23.61 2.59 0.88
N LYS A 261 -24.48 1.89 0.15
CA LYS A 261 -24.36 1.67 -1.29
C LYS A 261 -24.54 2.95 -2.11
N GLU A 262 -25.27 3.93 -1.60
CA GLU A 262 -25.54 5.17 -2.32
C GLU A 262 -24.26 6.01 -2.42
N SER A 263 -23.62 6.29 -1.28
CA SER A 263 -22.36 7.02 -1.23
C SER A 263 -21.26 6.28 -1.99
N LEU A 264 -21.16 4.94 -1.83
CA LEU A 264 -20.20 4.13 -2.56
C LEU A 264 -20.38 4.26 -4.09
N ASN A 265 -21.61 4.16 -4.59
CA ASN A 265 -21.87 4.28 -6.04
C ASN A 265 -21.55 5.69 -6.56
N LYS A 266 -21.81 6.72 -5.76
CA LYS A 266 -21.47 8.10 -6.10
C LYS A 266 -19.96 8.30 -6.22
N LEU A 267 -19.18 7.81 -5.25
CA LEU A 267 -17.73 7.86 -5.27
C LEU A 267 -17.13 7.06 -6.44
N LYS A 268 -17.69 5.88 -6.75
CA LYS A 268 -17.29 5.11 -7.94
C LYS A 268 -17.45 5.90 -9.24
N LYS A 269 -18.62 6.51 -9.47
CA LYS A 269 -18.86 7.36 -10.65
C LYS A 269 -17.90 8.54 -10.72
N PHE A 270 -17.57 9.14 -9.57
CA PHE A 270 -16.58 10.21 -9.51
C PHE A 270 -15.19 9.73 -9.95
N VAL A 271 -14.73 8.58 -9.44
CA VAL A 271 -13.45 7.96 -9.81
C VAL A 271 -13.41 7.56 -11.29
N GLU A 272 -14.52 7.08 -11.85
CA GLU A 272 -14.65 6.82 -13.30
C GLU A 272 -14.47 8.10 -14.13
N ASN A 273 -15.01 9.22 -13.65
CA ASN A 273 -14.85 10.51 -14.30
C ASN A 273 -13.41 11.02 -14.22
N GLU A 274 -12.76 10.91 -13.06
CA GLU A 274 -11.33 11.26 -12.88
C GLU A 274 -10.44 10.48 -13.87
N LYS A 275 -10.73 9.19 -14.09
CA LYS A 275 -10.01 8.39 -15.11
C LYS A 275 -10.26 8.88 -16.53
N LYS A 276 -11.52 9.17 -16.89
CA LYS A 276 -11.85 9.74 -18.22
C LYS A 276 -11.14 11.06 -18.47
N LEU A 277 -10.94 11.85 -17.43
CA LEU A 277 -10.21 13.12 -17.46
C LEU A 277 -8.68 12.96 -17.37
N GLY A 278 -8.16 11.74 -17.27
CA GLY A 278 -6.72 11.48 -17.18
C GLY A 278 -6.06 12.02 -15.90
N LYS A 279 -6.79 12.04 -14.78
CA LYS A 279 -6.32 12.53 -13.47
C LYS A 279 -5.49 11.50 -12.70
N TYR A 280 -4.60 10.82 -13.40
CA TYR A 280 -3.70 9.81 -12.84
C TYR A 280 -2.36 9.79 -13.58
N THR A 281 -1.35 9.23 -12.93
CA THR A 281 0.00 9.00 -13.46
C THR A 281 0.15 7.50 -13.71
N ASP A 282 0.37 7.11 -14.96
CA ASP A 282 0.60 5.69 -15.31
C ASP A 282 2.05 5.31 -14.99
N THR A 283 2.33 4.90 -13.75
CA THR A 283 3.68 4.49 -13.33
C THR A 283 4.25 3.27 -14.08
N THR A 284 3.43 2.58 -14.88
CA THR A 284 3.83 1.42 -15.69
C THR A 284 4.29 1.80 -17.10
N ASN A 285 3.68 2.82 -17.71
CA ASN A 285 4.00 3.25 -19.07
C ASN A 285 4.41 4.71 -19.21
N PHE A 286 4.48 5.48 -18.10
CA PHE A 286 4.89 6.87 -18.16
C PHE A 286 6.27 7.00 -18.76
N MET A 287 6.39 7.94 -19.68
CA MET A 287 7.66 8.32 -20.26
C MET A 287 8.19 9.51 -19.47
N LEU A 288 9.40 9.37 -18.95
CA LEU A 288 10.13 10.44 -18.30
C LEU A 288 11.07 11.08 -19.33
N LEU A 289 11.05 12.40 -19.42
CA LEU A 289 12.06 13.17 -20.12
C LEU A 289 13.09 13.65 -19.10
N CYS A 290 14.33 13.19 -19.24
CA CYS A 290 15.45 13.77 -18.52
C CYS A 290 15.73 15.17 -19.09
N LEU A 291 15.54 16.21 -18.30
CA LEU A 291 15.76 17.60 -18.71
C LEU A 291 17.25 17.98 -18.80
N ASP A 292 18.13 17.18 -18.19
CA ASP A 292 19.57 17.40 -18.24
C ASP A 292 20.17 16.97 -19.60
N CYS A 293 19.55 15.98 -20.28
CA CYS A 293 20.08 15.43 -21.54
C CYS A 293 19.04 15.13 -22.63
N ASN A 294 17.77 15.51 -22.40
CA ASN A 294 16.62 15.24 -23.28
C ASN A 294 16.36 13.76 -23.61
N LYS A 295 16.93 12.82 -22.84
CA LYS A 295 16.65 11.40 -23.03
C LYS A 295 15.26 11.06 -22.51
N THR A 296 14.47 10.38 -23.36
CA THR A 296 13.19 9.79 -22.94
C THR A 296 13.44 8.41 -22.34
N LEU A 297 12.80 8.12 -21.20
CA LEU A 297 13.00 6.96 -20.36
C LEU A 297 11.64 6.35 -20.05
N LYS A 298 11.51 5.03 -20.06
CA LYS A 298 10.26 4.34 -19.78
C LYS A 298 10.20 3.92 -18.31
N GLY A 299 9.37 4.63 -17.55
CA GLY A 299 9.10 4.37 -16.15
C GLY A 299 10.25 4.66 -15.20
N GLU A 300 9.99 4.45 -13.91
CA GLU A 300 10.93 4.75 -12.83
C GLU A 300 12.21 3.92 -12.92
N LYS A 301 12.12 2.65 -13.33
CA LYS A 301 13.28 1.74 -13.43
C LYS A 301 14.34 2.27 -14.39
N GLU A 302 13.94 2.77 -15.56
CA GLU A 302 14.89 3.35 -16.52
C GLU A 302 15.43 4.70 -16.04
N ALA A 303 14.61 5.50 -15.34
CA ALA A 303 15.06 6.75 -14.72
C ALA A 303 16.10 6.52 -13.61
N ALA A 304 15.90 5.52 -12.75
CA ALA A 304 16.85 5.15 -11.71
C ALA A 304 18.19 4.66 -12.30
N ILE A 305 18.13 3.81 -13.33
CA ILE A 305 19.34 3.37 -14.06
C ILE A 305 20.02 4.57 -14.72
N HIS A 306 19.26 5.45 -15.36
CA HIS A 306 19.80 6.65 -15.99
C HIS A 306 20.49 7.55 -14.96
N ALA A 307 19.83 7.89 -13.86
CA ALA A 307 20.38 8.70 -12.79
C ALA A 307 21.67 8.10 -12.21
N SER A 308 21.70 6.78 -12.00
CA SER A 308 22.89 6.10 -11.50
C SER A 308 24.07 6.12 -12.48
N LEU A 309 23.81 6.11 -13.79
CA LEU A 309 24.85 6.05 -14.81
C LEU A 309 25.35 7.43 -15.24
N SER A 310 24.46 8.44 -15.28
CA SER A 310 24.79 9.78 -15.77
C SER A 310 24.89 10.84 -14.67
N GLY A 311 24.42 10.55 -13.45
CA GLY A 311 24.29 11.54 -12.38
C GLY A 311 23.15 12.54 -12.60
N HIS A 312 22.29 12.33 -13.60
CA HIS A 312 21.15 13.22 -13.88
C HIS A 312 19.99 12.94 -12.92
N GLY A 313 19.35 14.00 -12.43
CA GLY A 313 18.27 13.91 -11.45
C GLY A 313 17.01 14.67 -11.85
N ASN A 314 17.05 15.42 -12.95
CA ASN A 314 15.95 16.29 -13.34
C ASN A 314 15.07 15.61 -14.39
N PHE A 315 13.95 15.04 -13.95
CA PHE A 315 13.01 14.32 -14.81
C PHE A 315 11.65 15.02 -14.82
N THR A 316 11.00 15.08 -15.98
CA THR A 316 9.59 15.46 -16.12
C THR A 316 8.80 14.36 -16.78
N GLU A 317 7.53 14.19 -16.41
CA GLU A 317 6.62 13.32 -17.15
C GLU A 317 6.35 13.91 -18.53
N LYS A 318 6.43 13.06 -19.56
CA LYS A 318 6.10 13.36 -20.95
C LYS A 318 4.71 12.80 -21.23
N LYS A 319 3.71 13.68 -21.18
CA LYS A 319 2.33 13.38 -21.58
C LYS A 319 2.18 13.29 -23.10
#